data_AF-A0AAV0VCX6-F1
#
_entry.id   AF-A0AAV0VCX6-F1
#
_cell.length_a   1.000
_cell.length_b   1.000
_cell.length_c   1.000
_cell.angle_alpha   90.00
_cell.angle_beta   90.00
_cell.angle_gamma   90.00
#
_symmetry.space_group_name_H-M   'P 1'
#
loop_
_entity.id
_entity.type
_entity.pdbx_description
1 polymer ?
#
loop_
_entity_poly.entity_id
_entity_poly.type
_entity_poly.pdbx_seq_one_letter_code
_entity_poly.pdbx_strand_id
1 'polypeptide(L)'
;MYKLVYLTSAWVQPVNETLLPKLRAVLDDINAQKHEQKLIELLKIHRISDGDSTSDVIGQRLEPVTFRSLCKQLQVTKLPACVLLDATGQALTQESLQHLEDQREIDAALTCLADSRLSC
;
A
#
# COMPACT_ATOMS: atom_id res chain seq x y z
N MET A 1 4.45 8.63 10.94
CA MET A 1 3.40 7.64 10.59
C MET A 1 3.27 7.60 9.09
N TYR A 2 3.41 6.42 8.48
CA TYR A 2 3.33 6.19 7.05
C TYR A 2 1.97 5.59 6.67
N LYS A 3 1.57 5.74 5.41
CA LYS A 3 0.33 5.14 4.89
C LYS A 3 0.65 4.29 3.67
N LEU A 4 0.31 3.00 3.72
CA LEU A 4 0.36 2.14 2.54
C LEU A 4 -0.99 2.23 1.81
N VAL A 5 -1.00 2.91 0.67
CA VAL A 5 -2.17 3.01 -0.18
C VAL A 5 -2.25 1.80 -1.11
N TYR A 6 -3.32 1.02 -0.96
CA TYR A 6 -3.64 -0.12 -1.82
C TYR A 6 -4.70 0.26 -2.85
N LEU A 7 -4.27 0.50 -4.09
CA LEU A 7 -5.14 0.87 -5.21
C LEU A 7 -5.64 -0.38 -5.91
N THR A 8 -6.96 -0.48 -6.09
CA THR A 8 -7.56 -1.67 -6.70
C THR A 8 -8.88 -1.39 -7.42
N SER A 9 -9.41 -2.40 -8.11
CA SER A 9 -10.67 -2.36 -8.86
C SER A 9 -11.32 -3.76 -8.90
N ALA A 10 -12.61 -3.82 -9.23
CA ALA A 10 -13.36 -5.08 -9.35
C ALA A 10 -12.71 -6.09 -10.30
N TRP A 11 -12.06 -5.62 -11.37
CA TRP A 11 -11.47 -6.51 -12.40
C TRP A 11 -10.24 -7.28 -11.90
N VAL A 12 -9.64 -6.86 -10.78
CA VAL A 12 -8.51 -7.53 -10.13
C VAL A 12 -8.91 -8.19 -8.81
N GLN A 13 -10.21 -8.40 -8.58
CA GLN A 13 -10.74 -8.99 -7.35
C GLN A 13 -10.15 -10.37 -7.00
N PRO A 14 -9.96 -11.32 -7.94
CA PRO A 14 -9.35 -12.61 -7.61
C PRO A 14 -7.93 -12.47 -7.05
N VAL A 15 -7.17 -11.48 -7.54
CA VAL A 15 -5.83 -11.17 -7.05
C VAL A 15 -5.90 -10.56 -5.65
N ASN A 16 -6.85 -9.65 -5.42
CA ASN A 16 -7.05 -8.98 -4.14
C ASN A 16 -7.35 -9.96 -3.00
N GLU A 17 -8.17 -10.99 -3.25
CA GLU A 17 -8.56 -12.00 -2.25
C GLU A 17 -7.36 -12.78 -1.72
N THR A 18 -6.32 -12.94 -2.55
CA THR A 18 -5.07 -13.60 -2.14
C THR A 18 -4.07 -12.61 -1.53
N LEU A 19 -3.97 -11.40 -2.06
CA LEU A 19 -2.88 -10.48 -1.75
C LEU A 19 -3.17 -9.61 -0.52
N LEU A 20 -4.41 -9.17 -0.31
CA LEU A 20 -4.79 -8.33 0.82
C LEU A 20 -4.57 -8.99 2.19
N PRO A 21 -4.93 -10.28 2.42
CA PRO A 21 -4.67 -10.93 3.70
C PRO A 21 -3.17 -11.02 4.01
N LYS A 22 -2.36 -11.37 3.00
CA LYS A 22 -0.89 -11.43 3.13
C LYS A 22 -0.30 -10.05 3.45
N LEU A 23 -0.78 -9.01 2.78
CA LEU A 23 -0.33 -7.65 3.02
C LEU A 23 -0.67 -7.16 4.43
N ARG A 24 -1.88 -7.48 4.92
CA ARG A 24 -2.27 -7.17 6.30
C ARG A 24 -1.38 -7.86 7.32
N ALA A 25 -1.10 -9.14 7.14
CA ALA A 25 -0.22 -9.89 8.04
C ALA A 25 1.17 -9.23 8.13
N VAL A 26 1.78 -8.87 6.99
CA VAL A 26 3.07 -8.17 6.96
C VAL A 26 3.02 -6.82 7.69
N LEU A 27 1.95 -6.04 7.48
CA LEU A 27 1.79 -4.75 8.16
C LEU A 27 1.55 -4.91 9.66
N ASP A 28 0.82 -5.94 10.07
CA ASP A 28 0.59 -6.26 11.47
C ASP A 28 1.90 -6.67 12.15
N ASP A 29 2.74 -7.47 11.49
CA ASP A 29 4.07 -7.84 11.98
C ASP A 29 4.98 -6.61 12.14
N ILE A 30 5.01 -5.72 11.13
CA ILE A 30 5.79 -4.47 11.20
C ILE A 30 5.28 -3.58 12.34
N ASN A 31 3.97 -3.45 12.48
CA ASN A 31 3.37 -2.62 13.52
C ASN A 31 3.55 -3.24 14.92
N ALA A 32 3.57 -4.57 15.05
CA ALA A 32 3.80 -5.26 16.32
C ALA A 32 5.20 -4.98 16.90
N GLN A 33 6.18 -4.70 16.04
CA GLN A 33 7.53 -4.30 16.47
C GLN A 33 7.57 -2.90 17.11
N LYS A 34 6.55 -2.07 16.91
CA LYS A 34 6.42 -0.73 17.51
C LYS A 34 5.30 -0.77 18.57
N HIS A 35 5.69 -1.06 19.82
CA HIS A 35 4.79 -1.28 20.95
C HIS A 35 3.80 -0.13 21.27
N GLU A 36 4.05 1.10 20.83
CA GLU A 36 3.26 2.27 21.24
C GLU A 36 2.40 2.88 20.13
N GLN A 37 2.78 2.76 18.86
CA GLN A 37 2.06 3.39 17.73
C GLN A 37 2.21 2.59 16.43
N LYS A 38 1.12 2.46 15.68
CA LYS A 38 1.16 1.89 14.33
C LYS A 38 2.07 2.73 13.43
N LEU A 39 3.14 2.12 12.95
CA LEU A 39 4.09 2.75 12.04
C LEU A 39 3.47 2.99 10.66
N ILE A 40 2.73 2.00 10.16
CA ILE A 40 2.15 1.99 8.81
C ILE A 40 0.65 1.66 8.89
N GLU A 41 -0.16 2.53 8.31
CA GLU A 41 -1.60 2.33 8.16
C GLU A 41 -1.95 1.88 6.73
N LEU A 42 -2.78 0.84 6.59
CA LEU A 42 -3.28 0.38 5.29
C LEU A 42 -4.50 1.20 4.85
N LEU A 43 -4.38 1.95 3.77
CA LEU A 43 -5.49 2.65 3.13
C LEU A 43 -5.88 1.96 1.81
N LYS A 44 -7.00 1.22 1.82
CA LYS A 44 -7.54 0.62 0.59
C LYS A 44 -8.36 1.64 -0.19
N ILE A 45 -8.03 1.83 -1.46
CA ILE A 45 -8.77 2.68 -2.40
C ILE A 45 -9.27 1.82 -3.57
N HIS A 46 -10.59 1.71 -3.71
CA HIS A 46 -11.25 0.93 -4.76
C HIS A 46 -11.85 1.84 -5.83
N ARG A 47 -11.56 1.55 -7.09
CA ARG A 47 -12.24 2.17 -8.23
C ARG A 47 -13.65 1.63 -8.33
N ILE A 48 -14.63 2.53 -8.24
CA ILE A 48 -16.05 2.24 -8.49
C ILE A 48 -16.21 1.85 -9.97
N SER A 49 -16.95 0.78 -10.25
CA SER A 49 -17.43 0.45 -11.59
C SER A 49 -18.91 0.85 -11.70
N ASP A 50 -19.34 1.23 -12.91
CA ASP A 50 -20.76 1.46 -13.17
C ASP A 50 -21.54 0.18 -12.84
N GLY A 51 -22.35 0.21 -11.77
CA GLY A 51 -23.11 -0.92 -11.25
C GLY A 51 -22.61 -1.55 -9.94
N ASP A 52 -21.46 -1.11 -9.40
CA ASP A 52 -20.89 -1.64 -8.16
C ASP A 52 -21.59 -1.02 -6.93
N SER A 53 -22.73 -1.60 -6.57
CA SER A 53 -23.60 -1.19 -5.44
C SER A 53 -23.33 -1.98 -4.16
N THR A 54 -22.22 -2.71 -4.09
CA THR A 54 -21.87 -3.53 -2.94
C THR A 54 -21.40 -2.63 -1.81
N SER A 55 -22.07 -2.48 -0.67
CA SER A 55 -21.61 -1.61 0.45
C SER A 55 -20.41 -2.15 1.24
N ASP A 56 -19.96 -3.39 0.96
CA ASP A 56 -19.12 -4.18 1.88
C ASP A 56 -17.60 -4.03 1.74
N VAL A 57 -17.11 -3.20 0.81
CA VAL A 57 -15.67 -2.92 0.74
C VAL A 57 -15.27 -1.94 1.85
N ILE A 58 -14.67 -2.46 2.92
CA ILE A 58 -13.93 -1.67 3.92
C ILE A 58 -12.76 -0.96 3.20
N GLY A 59 -12.94 0.32 2.88
CA GLY A 59 -11.97 1.15 2.15
C GLY A 59 -12.62 2.37 1.48
N GLN A 60 -11.79 3.32 1.04
CA GLN A 60 -12.26 4.48 0.30
C GLN A 60 -12.62 4.08 -1.13
N ARG A 61 -13.70 4.65 -1.66
CA ARG A 61 -14.13 4.42 -3.04
C ARG A 61 -14.04 5.70 -3.83
N LEU A 62 -13.52 5.58 -5.05
CA LEU A 62 -13.36 6.72 -5.94
C LEU A 62 -13.99 6.43 -7.29
N GLU A 63 -14.70 7.45 -7.78
CA GLU A 63 -15.19 7.51 -9.15
C GLU A 63 -14.03 7.32 -10.15
N PRO A 64 -14.27 6.71 -11.33
CA PRO A 64 -13.24 6.41 -12.31
C PRO A 64 -12.32 7.58 -12.66
N VAL A 65 -12.87 8.80 -12.74
CA VAL A 65 -12.12 10.01 -13.07
C VAL A 65 -11.16 10.38 -11.93
N THR A 66 -11.67 10.47 -10.70
CA THR A 66 -10.88 10.80 -9.51
C THR A 66 -9.83 9.74 -9.24
N PHE A 67 -10.19 8.46 -9.37
CA PHE A 67 -9.26 7.33 -9.23
C PHE A 67 -8.13 7.39 -10.27
N ARG A 68 -8.45 7.72 -11.52
CA ARG A 68 -7.44 7.87 -12.59
C ARG A 68 -6.49 9.04 -12.32
N SER A 69 -7.01 10.17 -11.85
CA SER A 69 -6.18 11.32 -11.46
C SER A 69 -5.21 10.95 -10.32
N LEU A 70 -5.71 10.23 -9.30
CA LEU A 70 -4.87 9.73 -8.22
C LEU A 70 -3.79 8.77 -8.71
N CYS A 71 -4.14 7.81 -9.59
CA CYS A 71 -3.16 6.88 -10.17
C CYS A 71 -2.08 7.62 -10.95
N LYS A 72 -2.43 8.68 -11.69
CA LYS A 72 -1.44 9.52 -12.40
C LYS A 72 -0.51 10.23 -11.42
N GLN A 73 -1.06 10.85 -10.37
CA GLN A 73 -0.27 11.54 -9.35
C GLN A 73 0.72 10.59 -8.65
N LEU A 74 0.28 9.35 -8.38
CA LEU A 74 1.09 8.32 -7.75
C LEU A 74 1.90 7.47 -8.76
N GLN A 75 1.91 7.84 -10.04
CA GLN A 75 2.60 7.14 -11.13
C GLN A 75 2.26 5.64 -11.25
N VAL A 76 1.05 5.26 -10.88
CA VAL A 76 0.54 3.90 -10.95
C VAL A 76 0.00 3.59 -12.35
N THR A 77 0.60 2.59 -13.00
CA THR A 77 0.25 2.18 -14.37
C THR A 77 -0.51 0.86 -14.44
N LYS A 78 -0.48 0.05 -13.37
CA LYS A 78 -1.11 -1.28 -13.29
C LYS A 78 -1.80 -1.46 -11.94
N LEU A 79 -2.82 -2.32 -11.90
CA LEU A 79 -3.54 -2.70 -10.67
C LEU A 79 -3.45 -4.22 -10.44
N PRO A 80 -3.55 -4.67 -9.17
CA PRO A 80 -3.51 -3.85 -7.97
C PRO A 80 -2.13 -3.24 -7.75
N ALA A 81 -2.06 -2.13 -7.01
CA ALA A 81 -0.81 -1.44 -6.71
C ALA A 81 -0.74 -1.00 -5.25
N CYS A 82 0.48 -1.02 -4.70
CA CYS A 82 0.79 -0.52 -3.38
C CYS A 82 1.68 0.72 -3.51
N VAL A 83 1.34 1.81 -2.84
CA VAL A 83 2.15 3.04 -2.80
C VAL A 83 2.32 3.46 -1.35
N LEU A 84 3.56 3.59 -0.88
CA LEU A 84 3.83 4.04 0.48
C LEU A 84 3.91 5.57 0.49
N LEU A 85 3.11 6.19 1.35
CA LEU A 85 3.08 7.63 1.57
C LEU A 85 3.70 8.00 2.91
N ASP A 86 4.39 9.12 2.95
CA ASP A 86 4.84 9.76 4.18
C ASP A 86 3.72 10.49 4.93
N ALA A 87 4.06 11.12 6.05
CA ALA A 87 3.11 11.89 6.86
C ALA A 87 2.52 13.11 6.14
N THR A 88 3.18 13.61 5.09
CA THR A 88 2.72 14.72 4.25
C THR A 88 1.82 14.27 3.10
N GLY A 89 1.69 12.96 2.89
CA GLY A 89 0.93 12.37 1.79
C GLY A 89 1.73 12.28 0.48
N GLN A 90 3.04 12.48 0.52
CA GLN A 90 3.91 12.29 -0.64
C GLN A 90 4.29 10.83 -0.79
N ALA A 91 4.31 10.35 -2.05
CA ALA A 91 4.75 9.00 -2.35
C ALA A 91 6.25 8.89 -2.13
N LEU A 92 6.65 7.90 -1.32
CA LEU A 92 8.06 7.58 -1.15
C LEU A 92 8.59 7.00 -2.45
N THR A 93 9.52 7.71 -3.07
CA THR A 93 10.27 7.22 -4.22
C THR A 93 11.45 6.39 -3.74
N GLN A 94 12.12 5.68 -4.65
CA GLN A 94 13.37 5.00 -4.33
C GLN A 94 14.41 5.97 -3.73
N GLU A 95 14.48 7.20 -4.24
CA GLU A 95 15.36 8.24 -3.70
C GLU A 95 14.94 8.66 -2.29
N SER A 96 13.64 8.80 -2.02
CA SER A 96 13.14 9.07 -0.66
C SER A 96 13.47 7.93 0.30
N LEU A 97 13.39 6.68 -0.16
CA LEU A 97 13.76 5.51 0.64
C LEU A 97 15.27 5.49 0.92
N GLN A 98 16.11 5.76 -0.09
CA GLN A 98 17.56 5.85 0.07
C GLN A 98 17.95 6.96 1.05
N HIS A 99 17.31 8.13 0.97
CA HIS A 99 17.53 9.20 1.93
C HIS A 99 17.08 8.84 3.35
N LEU A 100 16.05 8.01 3.51
CA LEU A 100 15.61 7.50 4.82
C LEU A 100 16.53 6.39 5.36
N GLU A 101 17.09 5.54 4.48
CA GLU A 101 18.12 4.55 4.80
C GLU A 101 19.41 5.24 5.26
N ASP A 102 19.84 6.28 4.54
CA ASP A 102 21.02 7.09 4.86
C ASP A 102 20.86 7.89 6.15
N GLN A 103 19.64 8.28 6.52
CA GLN A 103 19.33 8.91 7.81
C GLN A 103 19.26 7.93 8.99
N ARG A 104 19.45 6.62 8.75
CA ARG A 104 19.50 5.53 9.75
C ARG A 104 18.29 5.47 10.69
N GLU A 105 17.22 4.81 10.23
CA GLU A 105 16.28 4.08 11.11
C GLU A 105 15.41 2.99 10.42
N ILE A 106 15.80 2.50 9.22
CA ILE A 106 15.03 1.49 8.44
C ILE A 106 15.84 0.20 8.11
N ASP A 107 17.08 0.07 8.57
CA ASP A 107 17.95 -1.10 8.25
C ASP A 107 17.37 -2.46 8.71
N ALA A 108 16.46 -2.48 9.69
CA ALA A 108 15.85 -3.72 10.17
C ALA A 108 14.59 -4.15 9.40
N ALA A 109 13.86 -3.22 8.75
CA ALA A 109 12.55 -3.51 8.18
C ALA A 109 12.60 -3.96 6.71
N LEU A 110 13.59 -3.49 5.95
CA LEU A 110 13.74 -3.82 4.52
C LEU A 110 14.56 -5.10 4.29
N THR A 111 15.53 -5.39 5.16
CA THR A 111 16.36 -6.61 5.08
C THR A 111 15.51 -7.89 5.17
N CYS A 112 14.44 -7.88 5.97
CA CYS A 112 13.53 -9.04 6.11
C CYS A 112 12.65 -9.31 4.87
N LEU A 113 12.34 -8.26 4.08
CA LEU A 113 11.56 -8.40 2.84
C LEU A 113 12.44 -8.83 1.64
N ALA A 114 13.74 -8.57 1.69
CA ALA A 114 14.70 -8.97 0.65
C ALA A 114 15.12 -10.45 0.75
N ASP A 115 15.24 -11.01 1.96
CA ASP A 115 15.64 -12.41 2.17
C ASP A 115 14.60 -13.44 1.71
N SER A 116 13.33 -13.03 1.51
CA SER A 116 12.28 -13.90 0.99
C SER A 116 12.39 -14.19 -0.52
N ARG A 117 13.44 -13.70 -1.22
CA ARG A 117 13.66 -13.92 -2.66
C ARG A 117 14.91 -14.75 -3.01
N LEU A 118 15.60 -15.35 -2.04
CA LEU A 118 16.80 -16.17 -2.28
C LEU A 118 16.67 -17.64 -1.88
N SER A 119 15.45 -18.20 -1.88
CA SER A 119 15.26 -19.66 -1.77
C SER A 119 14.28 -20.18 -2.81
N CYS A 120 14.71 -20.17 -4.07
CA CYS A 120 14.34 -21.12 -5.12
C CYS A 120 15.61 -21.42 -5.93
#